data_AF-A0A9X3TAK8-F1
#
_entry.id   AF-A0A9X3TAK8-F1
#
_cell.length_a   1.000
_cell.length_b   1.000
_cell.length_c   1.000
_cell.angle_alpha   90.00
_cell.angle_beta   90.00
_cell.angle_gamma   90.00
#
_symmetry.space_group_name_H-M   'P 1'
#
loop_
_entity.id
_entity.type
_entity.pdbx_description
1 polymer ?
#
loop_
_entity_poly.entity_id
_entity_poly.type
_entity_poly.pdbx_seq_one_letter_code
_entity_poly.pdbx_strand_id
1 'polypeptide(L)' 'MSVLTKPHRKLQYNLRIEHELHDWLKKIAEENERPVNYVINQAIKNMRKEIEGAKA' A
#
# COMPACT_ATOMS: atom_id res chain seq x y z
N MET A 1 -27.67 -3.21 18.00
CA MET A 1 -27.31 -3.26 16.57
C MET A 1 -26.23 -2.20 16.31
N SER A 2 -24.95 -2.53 16.48
CA SER A 2 -23.88 -1.57 16.14
C SER A 2 -23.70 -1.57 14.62
N VAL A 3 -24.16 -0.52 13.97
CA VAL A 3 -23.97 -0.32 12.54
C VAL A 3 -22.47 -0.18 12.30
N LEU A 4 -21.86 -1.14 11.59
CA LEU A 4 -20.46 -1.09 11.17
C LEU A 4 -20.30 0.04 10.15
N THR A 5 -20.22 1.28 10.62
CA THR A 5 -19.93 2.44 9.79
C THR A 5 -18.49 2.31 9.30
N LYS A 6 -18.30 2.09 7.99
CA LYS A 6 -16.97 2.11 7.37
C LYS A 6 -16.27 3.41 7.79
N PRO A 7 -15.04 3.35 8.34
CA PRO A 7 -14.35 4.54 8.80
C PRO A 7 -14.24 5.53 7.64
N HIS A 8 -14.77 6.73 7.86
CA HIS A 8 -14.90 7.79 6.84
C HIS A 8 -13.54 8.35 6.38
N ARG A 9 -12.45 7.98 7.06
CA ARG A 9 -11.09 8.47 6.81
C ARG A 9 -10.15 7.30 6.58
N LYS A 10 -9.27 7.45 5.60
CA LYS A 10 -8.16 6.52 5.38
C LYS A 10 -7.24 6.57 6.61
N LEU A 11 -6.87 5.41 7.13
CA LEU A 11 -5.93 5.30 8.24
C LEU A 11 -4.53 5.68 7.74
N GLN A 12 -3.83 6.51 8.50
CA GLN A 12 -2.45 6.89 8.24
C GLN A 12 -1.55 6.22 9.27
N TYR A 13 -0.47 5.61 8.80
CA TYR A 13 0.51 4.92 9.63
C TYR A 13 1.89 5.47 9.32
N ASN A 14 2.73 5.58 10.36
CA ASN A 14 4.15 5.86 10.20
C ASN A 14 4.88 4.53 10.12
N LEU A 15 5.46 4.23 8.96
CA LEU A 15 6.22 3.01 8.73
C LEU A 15 7.72 3.31 8.91
N ARG A 16 8.42 2.45 9.64
CA ARG A 16 9.88 2.46 9.69
C ARG A 16 10.40 1.44 8.69
N ILE A 17 11.14 1.91 7.70
CA ILE A 17 11.77 1.09 6.67
C ILE A 17 13.22 1.53 6.48
N GLU A 18 14.01 0.67 5.86
CA GLU A 18 15.37 1.01 5.46
C GLU A 18 15.39 2.15 4.45
N HIS A 19 16.47 2.92 4.48
CA HIS A 19 16.62 4.13 3.67
C HIS A 19 16.61 3.81 2.17
N GLU A 20 17.33 2.76 1.76
CA GLU A 20 17.40 2.32 0.36
C GLU A 20 16.02 1.94 -0.18
N LEU A 21 15.20 1.26 0.62
CA LEU A 21 13.84 0.90 0.23
C LEU A 21 12.96 2.14 0.05
N HIS A 22 13.11 3.13 0.94
CA HIS A 22 12.37 4.38 0.87
C HIS A 22 12.74 5.20 -0.38
N ASP A 23 14.03 5.26 -0.72
CA ASP A 23 14.50 5.97 -1.91
C ASP A 23 14.06 5.27 -3.20
N TRP A 24 14.11 3.95 -3.23
CA TRP A 24 13.55 3.16 -4.32
C TRP A 24 12.05 3.43 -4.50
N LEU A 25 11.27 3.41 -3.41
CA LEU A 25 9.83 3.72 -3.45
C LEU A 25 9.54 5.13 -3.95
N LYS A 26 10.35 6.13 -3.56
CA LYS A 26 10.23 7.50 -4.06
C LYS A 26 10.48 7.59 -5.56
N LYS A 27 11.54 6.95 -6.06
CA LYS A 27 11.86 6.95 -7.48
C LYS A 27 10.71 6.36 -8.32
N ILE A 28 10.19 5.21 -7.89
CA ILE A 28 9.04 4.57 -8.56
C ILE A 28 7.80 5.46 -8.50
N ALA A 29 7.56 6.13 -7.38
CA ALA A 29 6.46 7.08 -7.22
C ALA A 29 6.56 8.26 -8.19
N GLU A 30 7.76 8.83 -8.35
CA GLU A 30 8.05 9.89 -9.32
C GLU A 30 7.85 9.43 -10.76
N GLU A 31 8.40 8.27 -11.14
CA GLU A 31 8.27 7.71 -12.49
C GLU A 31 6.82 7.44 -12.90
N ASN A 32 5.96 7.13 -11.92
CA ASN A 32 4.54 6.84 -12.16
C ASN A 32 3.63 8.07 -11.94
N GLU A 33 4.19 9.22 -11.56
CA GLU A 33 3.42 10.43 -11.16
C GLU A 33 2.37 10.13 -10.08
N ARG A 34 2.69 9.21 -9.16
CA ARG A 34 1.79 8.77 -8.07
C ARG A 34 2.46 8.98 -6.71
N PRO A 35 1.68 9.18 -5.63
CA PRO A 35 2.25 9.23 -4.29
C PRO A 35 2.80 7.85 -3.87
N VAL A 36 3.84 7.84 -3.03
CA VAL A 36 4.44 6.60 -2.47
C VAL A 36 3.39 5.68 -1.83
N ASN A 37 2.40 6.25 -1.12
CA ASN A 37 1.29 5.48 -0.56
C ASN A 37 0.48 4.70 -1.62
N TYR A 38 0.34 5.24 -2.83
CA TYR A 38 -0.35 4.54 -3.91
C TYR A 38 0.47 3.33 -4.38
N VAL A 39 1.78 3.51 -4.55
CA VAL A 39 2.71 2.45 -4.96
C VAL A 39 2.70 1.30 -3.94
N ILE A 40 2.81 1.61 -2.64
CA ILE A 40 2.74 0.62 -1.56
C ILE A 40 1.41 -0.14 -1.58
N ASN A 41 0.29 0.57 -1.72
CA ASN A 41 -1.03 -0.07 -1.77
C ASN A 41 -1.21 -0.96 -3.00
N GLN A 42 -0.64 -0.60 -4.15
CA GLN A 42 -0.68 -1.43 -5.35
C GLN A 42 0.17 -2.69 -5.18
N ALA A 43 1.39 -2.55 -4.64
CA ALA A 43 2.25 -3.69 -4.34
C ALA A 43 1.55 -4.70 -3.42
N ILE A 44 0.94 -4.23 -2.32
CA ILE A 44 0.19 -5.08 -1.38
C ILE A 44 -1.02 -5.74 -2.07
N LYS A 45 -1.75 -5.03 -2.94
CA LYS A 45 -2.87 -5.61 -3.68
C LYS A 45 -2.43 -6.71 -4.64
N ASN A 46 -1.31 -6.52 -5.33
CA ASN A 46 -0.76 -7.50 -6.26
C ASN A 46 -0.29 -8.74 -5.49
N MET A 47 0.49 -8.57 -4.42
CA MET A 47 0.90 -9.68 -3.55
C MET A 47 -0.29 -10.44 -2.98
N ARG A 48 -1.35 -9.74 -2.56
CA ARG A 48 -2.56 -10.38 -2.05
C ARG A 48 -3.23 -11.24 -3.12
N LYS A 49 -3.33 -10.75 -4.36
CA LYS A 49 -3.87 -11.53 -5.49
C LYS A 49 -3.03 -12.77 -5.77
N GLU A 50 -1.70 -12.66 -5.69
CA GLU A 50 -0.80 -13.81 -5.87
C GLU A 50 -0.98 -14.85 -4.75
N ILE A 51 -1.09 -14.41 -3.49
CA ILE A 51 -1.29 -15.31 -2.35
C ILE A 51 -2.68 -15.97 -2.36
N GLU A 52 -3.74 -15.22 -2.69
CA GLU A 52 -5.10 -15.77 -2.78
C GLU A 52 -5.29 -16.61 -4.04
N GLY A 53 -4.64 -16.25 -5.15
CA GLY A 53 -4.65 -17.00 -6.40
C GLY A 53 -3.80 -18.28 -6.37
N ALA A 54 -2.70 -18.31 -5.61
CA ALA A 54 -1.88 -19.50 -5.41
C ALA A 54 -2.50 -20.53 -4.45
N LYS A 55 -3.60 -20.17 -3.76
CA LYS A 55 -4.40 -21.08 -2.92
C LYS A 55 -5.60 -21.69 -3.67
N ALA A 56 -5.75 -21.42 -4.96
CA ALA A 56 -6.80 -21.97 -5.82
C ALA A 56 -6.33 -23.21 -6.57
#